data_AF-A0A0F7VKJ5-F1
#
_entry.id   AF-A0A0F7VKJ5-F1
#
_cell.length_a   1.000
_cell.length_b   1.000
_cell.length_c   1.000
_cell.angle_alpha   90.00
_cell.angle_beta   90.00
_cell.angle_gamma   90.00
#
_symmetry.space_group_name_H-M   'P 1'
#
loop_
_entity.id
_entity.type
_entity.pdbx_description
1 polymer ?
#
loop_
_entity_poly.entity_id
_entity_poly.type
_entity_poly.pdbx_seq_one_letter_code
_entity_poly.pdbx_strand_id
1 'polypeptide(L)'
;MPMTDGDNTNTTQDTAAKRLRDLHDYYLKHPVTGPTARRAPTTSASAPLSLATLDHIQSSVREVAEQTLAANPDAGRAPSRADAVYDWCRQQTEHADEIAQQRLESIEYRHYLEHAIRAGDTKVVRRHRCPSCGTAGLLWQQAMGRATCVNLHCARRNGGLSRSWTLAYLAYEHVAANASLKECAT
;
A
#
# COMPACT_ATOMS: atom_id res chain seq x y z
N MET A 1 6.08 28.83 -52.64
CA MET A 1 6.10 29.49 -51.32
C MET A 1 5.63 28.49 -50.28
N PRO A 2 6.51 27.99 -49.40
CA PRO A 2 6.12 27.15 -48.28
C PRO A 2 5.85 28.03 -47.04
N MET A 3 4.67 27.88 -46.43
CA MET A 3 4.41 28.35 -45.06
C MET A 3 4.49 27.14 -44.13
N THR A 4 5.41 27.23 -43.19
CA THR A 4 5.52 26.42 -41.99
C THR A 4 4.42 26.81 -41.01
N ASP A 5 3.75 25.82 -40.44
CA ASP A 5 3.24 25.81 -39.06
C ASP A 5 3.27 24.33 -38.66
N GLY A 6 3.89 23.92 -37.57
CA GLY A 6 4.09 24.66 -36.34
C GLY A 6 3.66 23.71 -35.22
N ASP A 7 4.66 23.02 -34.68
CA ASP A 7 4.69 22.53 -33.31
C ASP A 7 3.61 21.50 -32.90
N ASN A 8 3.94 20.23 -33.12
CA ASN A 8 3.25 19.10 -32.48
C ASN A 8 3.43 19.22 -30.96
N THR A 9 2.43 19.79 -30.29
CA THR A 9 2.34 19.97 -28.85
C THR A 9 2.63 18.67 -28.12
N ASN A 10 3.86 18.59 -27.60
CA ASN A 10 4.33 17.59 -26.65
C ASN A 10 3.52 17.72 -25.36
N THR A 11 2.32 17.14 -25.39
CA THR A 11 1.35 17.10 -24.30
C THR A 11 1.83 16.07 -23.29
N THR A 12 2.98 16.32 -22.67
CA THR A 12 3.43 15.59 -21.48
C THR A 12 2.64 16.12 -20.28
N GLN A 13 1.35 15.76 -20.28
CA GLN A 13 0.34 15.85 -19.23
C GLN A 13 0.70 16.75 -18.04
N ASP A 14 0.29 18.02 -18.16
CA ASP A 14 0.28 18.98 -17.07
C ASP A 14 -0.82 18.59 -16.03
N THR A 15 -0.46 17.68 -15.14
CA THR A 15 -1.36 17.16 -14.10
C THR A 15 -1.14 17.89 -12.79
N ALA A 16 -2.20 18.04 -11.99
CA ALA A 16 -2.09 18.59 -10.64
C ALA A 16 -1.06 17.84 -9.78
N ALA A 17 -0.94 16.52 -9.95
CA ALA A 17 0.07 15.70 -9.28
C ALA A 17 1.50 16.08 -9.70
N LYS A 18 1.75 16.35 -10.99
CA LYS A 18 3.04 16.84 -11.49
C LYS A 18 3.38 18.21 -10.90
N ARG A 19 2.45 19.16 -10.94
CA ARG A 19 2.64 20.50 -10.35
C ARG A 19 2.94 20.45 -8.84
N LEU A 20 2.27 19.57 -8.09
CA LEU A 20 2.54 19.38 -6.67
C LEU A 20 3.92 18.76 -6.41
N ARG A 21 4.36 17.80 -7.25
CA ARG A 21 5.73 17.26 -7.21
C ARG A 21 6.77 18.34 -7.49
N ASP A 22 6.57 19.13 -8.53
CA ASP A 22 7.49 20.21 -8.90
C ASP A 22 7.60 21.28 -7.80
N LEU A 23 6.48 21.63 -7.16
CA LEU A 23 6.46 22.52 -5.99
C LEU A 23 7.20 21.92 -4.79
N HIS A 24 6.98 20.65 -4.50
CA HIS A 24 7.66 19.96 -3.39
C HIS A 24 9.18 19.95 -3.59
N ASP A 25 9.63 19.59 -4.79
CA ASP A 25 11.05 19.59 -5.15
C ASP A 25 11.67 20.99 -5.05
N TYR A 26 10.94 22.03 -5.45
CA TYR A 26 11.37 23.41 -5.33
C TYR A 26 11.61 23.79 -3.86
N TYR A 27 10.68 23.49 -2.96
CA TYR A 27 10.81 23.82 -1.53
C TYR A 27 11.88 23.00 -0.82
N LEU A 28 12.15 21.76 -1.24
CA LEU A 28 13.29 20.98 -0.75
C LEU A 28 14.63 21.58 -1.17
N LYS A 29 14.74 22.04 -2.43
CA LYS A 29 15.96 22.63 -2.97
C LYS A 29 16.19 24.06 -2.49
N HIS A 30 15.14 24.80 -2.13
CA HIS A 30 15.21 26.21 -1.76
C HIS A 30 14.56 26.41 -0.37
N PRO A 31 15.22 25.90 0.69
CA PRO A 31 14.72 26.11 2.05
C PRO A 31 14.69 27.61 2.35
N VAL A 32 13.57 28.11 2.88
CA VAL A 32 13.40 29.53 3.19
C VAL A 32 14.34 29.92 4.34
N THR A 33 15.50 30.48 4.01
CA THR A 33 16.51 31.00 4.95
C THR A 33 16.38 32.52 5.09
N GLY A 34 15.28 32.97 5.69
CA GLY A 34 15.09 34.36 6.09
C GLY A 34 15.41 34.60 7.58
N PRO A 35 15.72 35.85 8.01
CA PRO A 35 15.98 36.15 9.42
C PRO A 35 14.75 35.85 10.28
N THR A 36 14.87 34.94 11.24
CA THR A 36 13.80 34.50 12.14
C THR A 36 13.61 35.48 13.29
N ALA A 37 12.91 36.58 13.05
CA ALA A 37 12.27 37.32 14.14
C ALA A 37 11.25 36.40 14.82
N ARG A 38 11.48 36.11 16.12
CA ARG A 38 10.60 35.42 17.10
C ARG A 38 9.21 35.05 16.56
N ARG A 39 9.13 33.99 15.75
CA ARG A 39 7.86 33.38 15.35
C ARG A 39 7.60 32.22 16.28
N ALA A 40 6.41 32.21 16.89
CA ALA A 40 5.81 31.01 17.47
C ALA A 40 6.00 29.85 16.48
N PRO A 41 6.22 28.60 16.95
CA PRO A 41 6.49 27.47 16.07
C PRO A 41 5.42 27.46 14.98
N THR A 42 5.81 27.79 13.76
CA THR A 42 4.98 27.62 12.59
C THR A 42 4.78 26.12 12.50
N THR A 43 3.66 25.64 13.05
CA THR A 43 3.05 24.39 12.60
C THR A 43 2.75 24.63 11.13
N SER A 44 3.73 24.37 10.27
CA SER A 44 3.48 24.26 8.85
C SER A 44 2.35 23.25 8.74
N ALA A 45 1.20 23.69 8.24
CA ALA A 45 0.13 22.78 7.92
C ALA A 45 0.77 21.72 7.02
N SER A 46 0.83 20.48 7.52
CA SER A 46 1.28 19.36 6.70
C SER A 46 0.47 19.44 5.42
N ALA A 47 1.13 19.33 4.26
CA ALA A 47 0.43 19.41 2.99
C ALA A 47 -0.83 18.53 3.06
N PRO A 48 -1.99 18.99 2.58
CA PRO A 48 -3.27 18.28 2.78
C PRO A 48 -3.23 16.84 2.22
N LEU A 49 -2.23 16.51 1.41
CA LEU A 49 -1.96 15.19 0.90
C LEU A 49 -0.44 14.91 0.87
N SER A 50 -0.03 13.78 1.44
CA SER A 50 1.34 13.27 1.33
C SER A 50 1.58 12.71 -0.07
N LEU A 51 2.58 13.22 -0.80
CA LEU A 51 2.95 12.70 -2.12
C LEU A 51 3.34 11.21 -2.05
N ALA A 52 4.00 10.78 -0.98
CA ALA A 52 4.34 9.38 -0.76
C ALA A 52 3.09 8.49 -0.58
N THR A 53 1.96 9.05 -0.13
CA THR A 53 0.68 8.32 -0.08
C THR A 53 0.06 8.22 -1.47
N LEU A 54 0.14 9.27 -2.29
CA LEU A 54 -0.31 9.21 -3.69
C LEU A 54 0.49 8.18 -4.50
N ASP A 55 1.81 8.20 -4.40
CA ASP A 55 2.68 7.26 -5.10
C ASP A 55 2.37 5.81 -4.67
N HIS A 56 2.10 5.62 -3.38
CA HIS A 56 1.68 4.32 -2.85
C HIS A 56 0.36 3.85 -3.45
N ILE A 57 -0.67 4.71 -3.47
CA ILE A 57 -1.98 4.37 -4.07
C ILE A 57 -1.81 3.99 -5.55
N GLN A 58 -1.03 4.77 -6.31
CA GLN A 58 -0.76 4.47 -7.72
C GLN A 58 -0.03 3.14 -7.90
N SER A 59 0.95 2.86 -7.04
CA SER A 59 1.67 1.58 -7.07
C SER A 59 0.75 0.40 -6.76
N SER A 60 -0.14 0.54 -5.76
CA SER A 60 -1.10 -0.51 -5.40
C SER A 60 -2.12 -0.76 -6.51
N VAL A 61 -2.62 0.28 -7.17
CA VAL A 61 -3.53 0.15 -8.32
C VAL A 61 -2.84 -0.58 -9.47
N ARG A 62 -1.60 -0.20 -9.80
CA ARG A 62 -0.82 -0.86 -10.85
C ARG A 62 -0.59 -2.33 -10.53
N GLU A 63 -0.21 -2.65 -9.29
CA GLU A 63 0.00 -4.03 -8.88
C GLU A 63 -1.27 -4.88 -9.04
N VAL A 64 -2.42 -4.38 -8.60
CA VAL A 64 -3.70 -5.10 -8.78
C VAL A 64 -4.01 -5.31 -10.26
N ALA A 65 -3.83 -4.28 -11.09
CA ALA A 65 -4.04 -4.39 -12.54
C ALA A 65 -3.13 -5.42 -13.20
N GLU A 66 -1.84 -5.41 -12.87
CA GLU A 66 -0.85 -6.37 -13.38
C GLU A 66 -1.20 -7.81 -12.97
N GLN A 67 -1.59 -8.02 -11.72
CA GLN A 67 -1.95 -9.35 -11.22
C GLN A 67 -3.28 -9.85 -11.77
N THR A 68 -4.25 -8.94 -11.98
CA THR A 68 -5.52 -9.26 -12.63
C THR A 68 -5.28 -9.72 -14.07
N LEU A 69 -4.47 -8.99 -14.83
CA LEU A 69 -4.13 -9.35 -16.22
C LEU A 69 -3.30 -10.64 -16.30
N ALA A 70 -2.46 -10.91 -15.30
CA ALA A 70 -1.73 -12.17 -15.21
C ALA A 70 -2.66 -13.38 -14.98
N ALA A 71 -3.74 -13.20 -14.22
CA ALA A 71 -4.74 -14.25 -13.97
C ALA A 71 -5.80 -14.36 -15.07
N ASN A 72 -6.16 -13.23 -15.69
CA ASN A 72 -7.11 -13.14 -16.80
C ASN A 72 -6.59 -12.13 -17.84
N PRO A 73 -5.90 -12.60 -18.91
CA PRO A 73 -5.41 -11.72 -19.98
C PRO A 73 -6.49 -10.92 -20.71
N ASP A 74 -7.74 -11.40 -20.69
CA ASP A 74 -8.89 -10.80 -21.37
C ASP A 74 -9.69 -9.83 -20.48
N ALA A 75 -9.22 -9.53 -19.25
CA ALA A 75 -9.89 -8.68 -18.26
C ALA A 75 -10.16 -7.23 -18.70
N GLY A 76 -9.64 -6.82 -19.86
CA GLY A 76 -9.74 -5.47 -20.38
C GLY A 76 -8.90 -4.46 -19.60
N ARG A 77 -9.20 -3.17 -19.77
CA ARG A 77 -8.45 -2.09 -19.12
C ARG A 77 -8.95 -1.87 -17.69
N ALA A 78 -8.02 -1.78 -16.74
CA ALA A 78 -8.33 -1.40 -15.36
C ALA A 78 -9.05 -0.03 -15.28
N PRO A 79 -10.00 0.15 -14.35
CA PRO A 79 -10.69 1.41 -14.13
C PRO A 79 -9.74 2.58 -13.84
N SER A 80 -10.13 3.79 -14.26
CA SER A 80 -9.36 5.01 -13.99
C SER A 80 -9.50 5.51 -12.54
N ARG A 81 -10.55 5.10 -11.84
CA ARG A 81 -10.78 5.45 -10.45
C ARG A 81 -10.23 4.38 -9.51
N ALA A 82 -9.42 4.80 -8.53
CA ALA A 82 -8.74 3.88 -7.62
C ALA A 82 -9.71 3.08 -6.71
N ASP A 83 -10.87 3.63 -6.38
CA ASP A 83 -11.87 2.98 -5.55
C ASP A 83 -12.55 1.78 -6.23
N ALA A 84 -12.62 1.77 -7.56
CA ALA A 84 -13.24 0.71 -8.34
C ALA A 84 -12.30 -0.45 -8.69
N VAL A 85 -11.00 -0.34 -8.41
CA VAL A 85 -9.98 -1.29 -8.90
C VAL A 85 -10.11 -2.67 -8.25
N TYR A 86 -10.40 -2.73 -6.95
CA TYR A 86 -10.56 -4.02 -6.26
C TYR A 86 -11.85 -4.75 -6.68
N ASP A 87 -12.95 -4.01 -6.86
CA ASP A 87 -14.20 -4.60 -7.36
C ASP A 87 -14.04 -5.12 -8.79
N TRP A 88 -13.37 -4.36 -9.65
CA TRP A 88 -13.02 -4.82 -11.00
C TRP A 88 -12.13 -6.07 -10.95
N CYS A 89 -11.08 -6.08 -10.13
CA CYS A 89 -10.21 -7.24 -9.95
C CYS A 89 -11.03 -8.50 -9.58
N ARG A 90 -11.89 -8.40 -8.57
CA ARG A 90 -12.77 -9.51 -8.14
C ARG A 90 -13.66 -10.01 -9.29
N GLN A 91 -14.33 -9.11 -10.00
CA GLN A 91 -15.22 -9.48 -11.11
C GLN A 91 -14.47 -10.17 -12.25
N GLN A 92 -13.27 -9.69 -12.59
CA GLN A 92 -12.49 -10.24 -13.70
C GLN A 92 -11.77 -11.55 -13.36
N THR A 93 -11.69 -11.91 -12.08
CA THR A 93 -10.92 -13.09 -11.61
C THR A 93 -11.78 -14.12 -10.89
N GLU A 94 -13.11 -13.95 -10.88
CA GLU A 94 -14.07 -14.91 -10.32
C GLU A 94 -13.94 -16.31 -10.96
N HIS A 95 -13.53 -16.38 -12.23
CA HIS A 95 -13.33 -17.63 -12.96
C HIS A 95 -11.90 -18.16 -12.91
N ALA A 96 -10.97 -17.44 -12.30
CA ALA A 96 -9.57 -17.86 -12.20
C ALA A 96 -9.43 -19.06 -11.27
N ASP A 97 -8.29 -19.75 -11.33
CA ASP A 97 -8.00 -20.86 -10.41
C ASP A 97 -7.93 -20.38 -8.95
N GLU A 98 -8.20 -21.30 -8.02
CA GLU A 98 -8.24 -20.99 -6.58
C GLU A 98 -6.94 -20.39 -6.05
N ILE A 99 -5.78 -20.79 -6.60
CA ILE A 99 -4.46 -20.27 -6.19
C ILE A 99 -4.32 -18.81 -6.63
N ALA A 100 -4.74 -18.49 -7.86
CA ALA A 100 -4.77 -17.13 -8.38
C ALA A 100 -5.75 -16.26 -7.59
N GLN A 101 -6.93 -16.76 -7.26
CA GLN A 101 -7.90 -16.06 -6.40
C GLN A 101 -7.31 -15.79 -5.02
N GLN A 102 -6.74 -16.80 -4.36
CA GLN A 102 -6.12 -16.66 -3.04
C GLN A 102 -4.97 -15.64 -3.06
N ARG A 103 -4.17 -15.63 -4.13
CA ARG A 103 -3.09 -14.65 -4.31
C ARG A 103 -3.64 -13.23 -4.42
N LEU A 104 -4.69 -13.02 -5.20
CA LEU A 104 -5.31 -11.69 -5.37
C LEU A 104 -5.96 -11.21 -4.08
N GLU A 105 -6.68 -12.08 -3.37
CA GLU A 105 -7.24 -11.78 -2.04
C GLU A 105 -6.12 -11.42 -1.04
N SER A 106 -4.99 -12.11 -1.08
CA SER A 106 -3.83 -11.81 -0.23
C SER A 106 -3.22 -10.44 -0.54
N ILE A 107 -3.20 -10.04 -1.82
CA ILE A 107 -2.73 -8.71 -2.23
C ILE A 107 -3.68 -7.62 -1.77
N GLU A 108 -4.99 -7.80 -1.97
CA GLU A 108 -6.01 -6.87 -1.49
C GLU A 108 -5.90 -6.67 0.03
N TYR A 109 -5.80 -7.78 0.77
CA TYR A 109 -5.69 -7.72 2.23
C TYR A 109 -4.37 -7.08 2.67
N ARG A 110 -3.25 -7.35 1.98
CA ARG A 110 -1.98 -6.66 2.24
C ARG A 110 -2.12 -5.15 2.05
N HIS A 111 -2.73 -4.71 0.96
CA HIS A 111 -2.97 -3.27 0.71
C HIS A 111 -3.84 -2.65 1.79
N TYR A 112 -4.88 -3.35 2.25
CA TYR A 112 -5.68 -2.91 3.40
C TYR A 112 -4.80 -2.65 4.64
N LEU A 113 -3.90 -3.58 4.99
CA LEU A 113 -2.98 -3.40 6.12
C LEU A 113 -2.03 -2.21 5.91
N GLU A 114 -1.47 -2.07 4.71
CA GLU A 114 -0.55 -0.98 4.35
C GLU A 114 -1.24 0.38 4.44
N HIS A 115 -2.46 0.49 3.90
CA HIS A 115 -3.27 1.70 3.97
C HIS A 115 -3.63 2.06 5.41
N ALA A 116 -4.06 1.09 6.23
CA ALA A 116 -4.38 1.32 7.64
C ALA A 116 -3.17 1.85 8.42
N ILE A 117 -1.99 1.24 8.23
CA ILE A 117 -0.74 1.67 8.87
C ILE A 117 -0.35 3.09 8.43
N ARG A 118 -0.49 3.42 7.14
CA ARG A 118 -0.21 4.77 6.62
C ARG A 118 -1.19 5.82 7.13
N ALA A 119 -2.44 5.43 7.37
CA ALA A 119 -3.44 6.27 8.03
C ALA A 119 -3.21 6.41 9.56
N GLY A 120 -2.20 5.73 10.12
CA GLY A 120 -1.85 5.78 11.53
C GLY A 120 -2.45 4.65 12.37
N ASP A 121 -3.31 3.80 11.80
CA ASP A 121 -3.83 2.62 12.50
C ASP A 121 -2.85 1.45 12.43
N THR A 122 -1.91 1.45 13.38
CA THR A 122 -0.98 0.32 13.59
C THR A 122 -1.60 -0.84 14.37
N LYS A 123 -2.81 -0.67 14.93
CA LYS A 123 -3.47 -1.72 15.72
C LYS A 123 -4.09 -2.80 14.85
N VAL A 124 -4.27 -2.54 13.55
CA VAL A 124 -4.71 -3.55 12.57
C VAL A 124 -3.86 -4.83 12.65
N VAL A 125 -2.54 -4.69 12.87
CA VAL A 125 -1.60 -5.81 13.01
C VAL A 125 -1.85 -6.65 14.27
N ARG A 126 -2.35 -6.04 15.35
CA ARG A 126 -2.59 -6.74 16.64
C ARG A 126 -3.71 -7.77 16.56
N ARG A 127 -4.59 -7.66 15.56
CA ARG A 127 -5.71 -8.59 15.34
C ARG A 127 -5.21 -9.93 14.79
N HIS A 128 -4.00 -9.98 14.24
CA HIS A 128 -3.39 -11.20 13.75
C HIS A 128 -2.75 -12.00 14.88
N ARG A 129 -2.93 -13.32 14.81
CA ARG A 129 -2.20 -14.25 15.67
C ARG A 129 -0.76 -14.34 15.17
N CYS A 130 0.18 -14.45 16.11
CA CYS A 130 1.57 -14.72 15.78
C CYS A 130 1.69 -16.07 15.04
N PRO A 131 2.24 -16.12 13.82
CA PRO A 131 2.39 -17.36 13.07
C PRO A 131 3.25 -18.42 13.78
N SER A 132 4.14 -18.01 14.68
CA SER A 132 5.03 -18.93 15.39
C SER A 132 4.47 -19.47 16.70
N CYS A 133 3.62 -18.73 17.41
CA CYS A 133 3.14 -19.13 18.75
C CYS A 133 1.62 -19.02 18.94
N GLY A 134 0.88 -18.57 17.92
CA GLY A 134 -0.58 -18.49 17.91
C GLY A 134 -1.18 -17.37 18.78
N THR A 135 -0.37 -16.62 19.54
CA THR A 135 -0.88 -15.58 20.45
C THR A 135 -1.13 -14.25 19.74
N ALA A 136 -2.15 -13.50 20.19
CA ALA A 136 -2.47 -12.15 19.73
C ALA A 136 -1.52 -11.10 20.35
N GLY A 137 -0.25 -11.16 19.95
CA GLY A 137 0.82 -10.34 20.49
C GLY A 137 1.72 -9.73 19.42
N LEU A 138 1.19 -9.46 18.22
CA LEU A 138 1.95 -8.81 17.16
C LEU A 138 1.87 -7.29 17.29
N LEU A 139 3.02 -6.63 17.16
CA LEU A 139 3.12 -5.18 17.13
C LEU A 139 3.83 -4.75 15.85
N TRP A 140 3.30 -3.71 15.19
CA TRP A 140 3.97 -3.11 14.04
C TRP A 140 5.18 -2.27 14.48
N GLN A 141 6.36 -2.61 13.95
CA GLN A 141 7.60 -1.87 14.16
C GLN A 141 7.84 -0.98 12.94
N GLN A 142 7.45 0.31 13.04
CA GLN A 142 7.57 1.25 11.91
C GLN A 142 9.00 1.34 11.37
N ALA A 143 10.01 1.39 12.26
CA ALA A 143 11.41 1.49 11.87
C ALA A 143 11.91 0.31 11.01
N MET A 144 11.29 -0.87 11.18
CA MET A 144 11.68 -2.07 10.43
C MET A 144 10.71 -2.39 9.28
N GLY A 145 9.54 -1.76 9.24
CA GLY A 145 8.46 -2.13 8.32
C GLY A 145 7.99 -3.58 8.50
N ARG A 146 7.99 -4.08 9.75
CA ARG A 146 7.66 -5.48 10.06
C ARG A 146 6.81 -5.60 11.31
N ALA A 147 6.00 -6.66 11.38
CA ALA A 147 5.30 -7.05 12.58
C ALA A 147 6.20 -7.94 13.45
N THR A 148 6.29 -7.66 14.75
CA THR A 148 7.12 -8.43 15.69
C THR A 148 6.28 -8.93 16.85
N CYS A 149 6.53 -10.15 17.30
CA CYS A 149 5.82 -10.73 18.43
C CYS A 149 6.43 -10.23 19.74
N VAL A 150 5.61 -9.61 20.59
CA VAL A 150 6.05 -9.11 21.91
C VAL A 150 5.91 -10.15 23.03
N ASN A 151 5.42 -11.36 22.72
CA ASN A 151 5.30 -12.42 23.70
C ASN A 151 6.69 -12.97 24.06
N LEU A 152 7.10 -12.78 25.32
CA LEU A 152 8.38 -13.24 25.84
C LEU A 152 8.56 -14.76 25.73
N HIS A 153 7.49 -15.54 25.81
CA HIS A 153 7.56 -16.99 25.59
C HIS A 153 7.93 -17.34 24.14
N CYS A 154 7.46 -16.54 23.18
CA CYS A 154 7.81 -16.70 21.77
C CYS A 154 9.29 -16.40 21.53
N ALA A 155 9.80 -15.32 22.13
CA ALA A 155 11.22 -14.95 22.02
C ALA A 155 12.13 -15.99 22.70
N ARG A 156 11.76 -16.48 23.90
CA ARG A 156 12.53 -17.51 24.63
C ARG A 156 12.63 -18.82 23.87
N ARG A 157 11.54 -19.27 23.23
CA ARG A 157 11.55 -20.48 22.38
C ARG A 157 12.49 -20.34 21.18
N ASN A 158 12.75 -19.11 20.74
CA ASN A 158 13.59 -18.80 19.59
C ASN A 158 14.98 -18.27 20.00
N GLY A 159 15.55 -18.79 21.10
CA GLY A 159 16.90 -18.43 21.55
C GLY A 159 17.06 -16.96 21.99
N GLY A 160 15.96 -16.30 22.36
CA GLY A 160 15.94 -14.89 22.78
C GLY A 160 15.66 -13.88 21.66
N LEU A 161 15.57 -14.32 20.40
CA LEU A 161 15.32 -13.43 19.26
C LEU A 161 13.83 -13.35 18.92
N SER A 162 13.30 -12.13 18.81
CA SER A 162 11.91 -11.92 18.38
C SER A 162 11.80 -12.11 16.87
N ARG A 163 10.96 -13.04 16.44
CA ARG A 163 10.64 -13.23 15.01
C ARG A 163 9.82 -12.03 14.49
N SER A 164 10.03 -11.71 13.22
CA SER A 164 9.32 -10.64 12.54
C SER A 164 8.77 -11.06 11.18
N TRP A 165 7.58 -10.58 10.85
CA TRP A 165 6.82 -10.95 9.66
C TRP A 165 6.54 -9.72 8.79
N THR A 166 6.51 -9.93 7.48
CA THR A 166 6.06 -8.93 6.52
C THR A 166 4.53 -8.88 6.50
N LEU A 167 3.96 -7.76 6.04
CA LEU A 167 2.52 -7.66 5.84
C LEU A 167 2.01 -8.65 4.79
N ALA A 168 2.80 -8.91 3.74
CA ALA A 168 2.49 -9.93 2.74
C ALA A 168 2.31 -11.32 3.36
N TYR A 169 3.20 -11.71 4.26
CA TYR A 169 3.09 -12.99 4.94
C TYR A 169 1.86 -13.05 5.85
N LEU A 170 1.60 -11.99 6.63
CA LEU A 170 0.41 -11.92 7.48
C LEU A 170 -0.90 -11.93 6.68
N ALA A 171 -0.91 -11.30 5.51
CA ALA A 171 -2.06 -11.29 4.63
C ALA A 171 -2.35 -12.67 4.04
N TYR A 172 -1.31 -13.35 3.54
CA TYR A 172 -1.41 -14.73 3.07
C TYR A 172 -1.97 -15.67 4.16
N GLU A 173 -1.38 -15.65 5.35
CA GLU A 173 -1.83 -16.48 6.48
C GLU A 173 -3.29 -16.18 6.87
N HIS A 174 -3.70 -14.90 6.82
CA HIS A 174 -5.08 -14.51 7.13
C HIS A 174 -6.08 -15.05 6.09
N VAL A 175 -5.77 -14.90 4.81
CA VAL A 175 -6.63 -15.38 3.72
C VAL A 175 -6.69 -16.91 3.73
N ALA A 176 -5.54 -17.58 3.88
CA ALA A 176 -5.49 -19.05 3.98
C ALA A 176 -6.33 -19.56 5.16
N ALA A 177 -6.23 -18.95 6.34
CA ALA A 177 -7.04 -19.33 7.49
C ALA A 177 -8.55 -19.14 7.25
N ASN A 178 -8.94 -18.05 6.58
CA ASN A 178 -10.35 -17.79 6.26
C ASN A 178 -10.90 -18.77 5.20
N ALA A 179 -10.09 -19.17 4.22
CA ALA A 179 -10.48 -20.17 3.23
C ALA A 179 -10.80 -21.52 3.90
N SER A 180 -9.92 -22.02 4.76
CA SER A 180 -10.15 -23.26 5.50
C SER A 180 -11.39 -23.20 6.41
N LEU A 181 -11.70 -22.03 6.99
CA LEU A 181 -12.92 -21.85 7.78
C LEU A 181 -14.20 -21.91 6.94
N LYS A 182 -14.18 -21.40 5.71
CA LYS A 182 -15.32 -21.50 4.78
C LYS A 182 -15.57 -22.96 4.39
N GLU A 183 -14.52 -23.71 4.10
CA GLU A 183 -14.60 -25.13 3.74
C GLU A 183 -15.18 -26.02 4.85
N CYS A 184 -14.82 -25.77 6.12
CA CYS A 184 -15.35 -26.53 7.26
C CYS A 184 -16.81 -26.17 7.63
N ALA A 185 -17.35 -25.05 7.13
CA ALA A 185 -18.71 -24.61 7.43
C ALA A 185 -19.75 -25.12 6.43
N THR A 186 -19.31 -25.67 5.31
CA THR A 186 -20.10 -26.37 4.29
C THR A 186 -20.16 -27.87 4.53
#